data_AF-A0A8H7NM50-F1
#
_entry.id   AF-A0A8H7NM50-F1
#
_cell.length_a   1.000
_cell.length_b   1.000
_cell.length_c   1.000
_cell.angle_alpha   90.00
_cell.angle_beta   90.00
_cell.angle_gamma   90.00
#
_symmetry.space_group_name_H-M   'P 1'
#
loop_
_entity.id
_entity.type
_entity.pdbx_description
1 polymer ?
#
loop_
_entity_poly.entity_id
_entity_poly.type
_entity_poly.pdbx_seq_one_letter_code
_entity_poly.pdbx_strand_id
1 'polypeptide(L)'
;MPRPQSRGSGPRSPTPSPCALRIKSPSAAKAQQEMLLAPLRRHLRGLQTVVVQGEVDEALATAVADQLTSYVIEDPEILLDQLRALKEAGTAYFMQGDSRLCSESWSRACMEIRRARGGAMWATLASEPDFARDLTELYFVLNLNLSQNTIKDMDGSLNHPELAPRQAITSLLALRNAFHGLAGCEMYWQPSDAQMAKLWFRKSKTHRLSNDYADAFEAIELAEDLLPDDPVIQEEKQIITAIMS
;
A
#
# COMPACT_ATOMS: atom_id res chain seq x y z
N MET A 1 6.22 9.62 49.27
CA MET A 1 5.79 10.48 48.14
C MET A 1 6.70 10.18 46.94
N PRO A 2 6.17 9.64 45.82
CA PRO A 2 6.99 9.28 44.66
C PRO A 2 7.22 10.49 43.75
N ARG A 3 8.42 10.58 43.17
CA ARG A 3 8.83 11.60 42.18
C ARG A 3 8.18 11.35 40.82
N PRO A 4 7.88 12.39 40.02
CA PRO A 4 7.34 12.22 38.67
C PRO A 4 8.44 11.80 37.70
N GLN A 5 8.21 10.72 36.97
CA GLN A 5 9.05 10.30 35.84
C GLN A 5 8.76 11.18 34.62
N SER A 6 9.84 11.69 34.03
CA SER A 6 9.85 12.46 32.79
C SER A 6 9.36 11.61 31.61
N ARG A 7 8.35 12.10 30.89
CA ARG A 7 7.89 11.52 29.63
C ARG A 7 9.00 11.59 28.59
N GLY A 8 9.49 10.43 28.17
CA GLY A 8 10.37 10.29 27.03
C GLY A 8 9.66 10.71 25.74
N SER A 9 10.31 11.60 25.00
CA SER A 9 9.98 11.98 23.64
C SER A 9 9.92 10.76 22.73
N GLY A 10 8.75 10.50 22.15
CA GLY A 10 8.52 9.43 21.18
C GLY A 10 9.38 9.57 19.91
N PRO A 11 9.53 8.48 19.13
CA PRO A 11 10.32 8.47 17.93
C PRO A 11 9.77 9.47 16.90
N ARG A 12 10.61 10.38 16.42
CA ARG A 12 10.30 11.28 15.32
C ARG A 12 10.08 10.45 14.06
N SER A 13 8.93 10.61 13.43
CA SER A 13 8.63 10.06 12.11
C SER A 13 9.74 10.45 11.13
N PRO A 14 10.27 9.53 10.30
CA PRO A 14 11.25 9.89 9.29
C PRO A 14 10.63 10.88 8.30
N THR A 15 11.26 12.04 8.12
CA THR A 15 10.85 13.02 7.12
C THR A 15 11.05 12.42 5.72
N PRO A 16 10.04 12.48 4.83
CA PRO A 16 10.18 11.97 3.47
C PRO A 16 11.33 12.70 2.76
N SER A 17 12.20 11.95 2.09
CA SER A 17 13.29 12.52 1.30
C SER A 17 12.73 13.22 0.05
N PRO A 18 13.19 14.44 -0.28
CA PRO A 18 12.69 15.16 -1.45
C PRO A 18 12.92 14.39 -2.75
N CYS A 19 11.94 14.38 -3.64
CA CYS A 19 12.15 13.92 -5.00
C CYS A 19 12.82 15.06 -5.79
N ALA A 20 14.12 14.91 -6.08
CA ALA A 20 14.91 15.92 -6.79
C ALA A 20 14.87 15.67 -8.30
N LEU A 21 14.29 16.61 -9.06
CA LEU A 21 14.37 16.64 -10.51
C LEU A 21 15.57 17.49 -10.91
N ARG A 22 16.61 16.86 -11.44
CA ARG A 22 17.84 17.54 -11.83
C ARG A 22 17.92 17.71 -13.34
N ILE A 23 17.84 18.95 -13.81
CA ILE A 23 18.04 19.27 -15.23
C ILE A 23 19.48 19.71 -15.43
N LYS A 24 20.26 18.89 -16.14
CA LYS A 24 21.59 19.27 -16.62
C LYS A 24 21.45 19.80 -18.04
N SER A 25 21.31 21.11 -18.19
CA SER A 25 21.55 21.79 -19.47
C SER A 25 22.10 23.19 -19.20
N PRO A 26 23.20 23.59 -19.87
CA PRO A 26 23.74 24.94 -19.73
C PRO A 26 22.76 25.92 -20.38
N SER A 27 22.33 26.94 -19.65
CA SER A 27 21.59 28.12 -20.14
C SER A 27 20.63 27.85 -21.32
N ALA A 28 19.69 26.92 -21.15
CA ALA A 28 18.64 26.71 -22.14
C ALA A 28 17.67 27.91 -22.07
N ALA A 29 17.30 28.49 -23.22
CA ALA A 29 16.30 29.54 -23.27
C ALA A 29 14.99 29.07 -22.60
N LYS A 30 14.23 29.97 -21.95
CA LYS A 30 13.02 29.62 -21.17
C LYS A 30 12.05 28.68 -21.92
N ALA A 31 11.85 28.88 -23.22
CA ALA A 31 11.03 28.01 -24.06
C ALA A 31 11.52 26.54 -24.11
N GLN A 32 12.84 26.34 -24.13
CA GLN A 32 13.43 25.01 -24.11
C GLN A 32 13.32 24.37 -22.72
N GLN A 33 13.43 25.15 -21.65
CA GLN A 33 13.16 24.66 -20.29
C GLN A 33 11.69 24.22 -20.13
N GLU A 34 10.74 25.02 -20.65
CA GLU A 34 9.32 24.67 -20.66
C GLU A 34 9.05 23.38 -21.44
N MET A 35 9.65 23.24 -22.63
CA MET A 35 9.54 22.02 -23.44
C MET A 35 10.04 20.79 -22.69
N LEU A 36 11.16 20.90 -21.96
CA LEU A 36 11.73 19.79 -21.19
C LEU A 36 10.89 19.42 -19.97
N LEU A 37 10.23 20.41 -19.34
CA LEU A 37 9.41 20.21 -18.16
C LEU A 37 7.95 19.83 -18.49
N ALA A 38 7.47 20.10 -19.70
CA ALA A 38 6.11 19.84 -20.12
C ALA A 38 5.65 18.38 -19.93
N PRO A 39 6.45 17.34 -20.25
CA PRO A 39 6.04 15.95 -20.02
C PRO A 39 5.81 15.65 -18.53
N LEU A 40 6.67 16.17 -17.64
CA LEU A 40 6.51 16.00 -16.20
C LEU A 40 5.21 16.67 -15.75
N ARG A 41 5.00 17.92 -16.17
CA ARG A 41 3.77 18.67 -15.92
C ARG A 41 2.53 18.01 -16.55
N ARG A 42 2.66 17.11 -17.51
CA ARG A 42 1.52 16.43 -18.12
C ARG A 42 1.18 15.12 -17.42
N HIS A 43 2.19 14.42 -16.94
CA HIS A 43 2.05 13.02 -16.52
C HIS A 43 2.21 12.80 -15.01
N LEU A 44 2.77 13.76 -14.28
CA LEU A 44 3.04 13.64 -12.85
C LEU A 44 2.22 14.66 -12.05
N ARG A 45 1.56 14.20 -10.98
CA ARG A 45 0.79 14.99 -10.01
C ARG A 45 0.85 14.32 -8.65
N GLY A 46 0.58 15.08 -7.59
CA GLY A 46 0.50 14.56 -6.22
C GLY A 46 1.80 14.05 -5.64
N LEU A 47 2.92 14.64 -6.04
CA LEU A 47 4.20 14.40 -5.39
C LEU A 47 4.25 15.18 -4.07
N GLN A 48 4.69 14.53 -2.98
CA GLN A 48 4.73 15.17 -1.66
C GLN A 48 5.75 16.31 -1.57
N THR A 49 6.87 16.19 -2.28
CA THR A 49 7.94 17.20 -2.29
C THR A 49 8.65 17.14 -3.62
N VAL A 50 8.67 18.27 -4.31
CA VAL A 50 9.32 18.42 -5.61
C VAL A 50 10.31 19.55 -5.51
N VAL A 51 11.56 19.26 -5.86
CA VAL A 51 12.60 20.27 -6.00
C VAL A 51 13.15 20.20 -7.41
N VAL A 52 12.99 21.28 -8.17
CA VAL A 52 13.61 21.44 -9.49
C VAL A 52 14.99 22.04 -9.28
N GLN A 53 16.03 21.27 -9.61
CA GLN A 53 17.43 21.66 -9.44
C GLN A 53 18.12 21.87 -10.79
N GLY A 54 18.89 22.94 -10.92
CA GLY A 54 19.67 23.27 -12.12
C GLY A 54 19.55 24.75 -12.49
N GLU A 55 20.09 25.12 -13.66
CA GLU A 55 19.90 26.45 -14.26
C GLU A 55 18.51 26.52 -14.92
N VAL A 56 17.45 26.60 -14.11
CA VAL A 56 16.06 26.75 -14.57
C VAL A 56 15.54 28.10 -14.07
N ASP A 57 14.74 28.77 -14.90
CA ASP A 57 13.99 29.97 -14.51
C ASP A 57 13.23 29.71 -13.20
N GLU A 58 13.48 30.54 -12.17
CA GLU A 58 12.98 30.29 -10.81
C GLU A 58 11.45 30.27 -10.74
N ALA A 59 10.80 31.15 -11.52
CA ALA A 59 9.35 31.20 -11.64
C ALA A 59 8.79 29.93 -12.31
N LEU A 60 9.43 29.46 -13.38
CA LEU A 60 9.08 28.18 -14.02
C LEU A 60 9.29 27.00 -13.07
N ALA A 61 10.43 26.95 -12.36
CA ALA A 61 10.75 25.90 -11.39
C ALA A 61 9.70 25.81 -10.28
N THR A 62 9.32 26.96 -9.70
CA THR A 62 8.26 27.06 -8.69
C THR A 62 6.92 26.63 -9.26
N ALA A 63 6.50 27.15 -10.42
CA ALA A 63 5.23 26.80 -11.04
C ALA A 63 5.14 25.30 -11.39
N VAL A 64 6.24 24.69 -11.83
CA VAL A 64 6.30 23.24 -12.06
C VAL A 64 6.22 22.48 -10.75
N ALA A 65 6.97 22.89 -9.72
CA ALA A 65 6.90 22.26 -8.42
C ALA A 65 5.46 22.30 -7.86
N ASP A 66 4.81 23.46 -7.88
CA ASP A 66 3.42 23.65 -7.44
C ASP A 66 2.43 22.79 -8.23
N GLN A 67 2.59 22.71 -9.55
CA GLN A 67 1.74 21.85 -10.37
C GLN A 67 1.96 20.37 -10.06
N LEU A 68 3.21 19.94 -9.91
CA LEU A 68 3.55 18.54 -9.62
C LEU A 68 3.15 18.12 -8.20
N THR A 69 3.13 19.06 -7.25
CA THR A 69 2.66 18.82 -5.88
C THR A 69 1.14 18.93 -5.77
N SER A 70 0.47 19.71 -6.62
CA SER A 70 -0.99 19.74 -6.67
C SER A 70 -1.54 18.36 -7.05
N TYR A 71 -2.27 17.73 -6.12
CA TYR A 71 -3.19 16.63 -6.38
C TYR A 71 -4.57 17.13 -6.02
N VAL A 72 -5.36 17.43 -7.04
CA VAL A 72 -6.75 17.86 -6.85
C VAL A 72 -7.62 16.65 -7.14
N ILE A 73 -8.29 16.17 -6.11
CA ILE A 73 -9.41 15.26 -6.27
C ILE A 73 -10.62 16.17 -6.41
N GLU A 74 -11.09 16.32 -7.64
CA GLU A 74 -12.26 17.17 -7.92
C GLU A 74 -13.54 16.56 -7.32
N ASP A 75 -13.64 15.24 -7.34
CA ASP A 75 -14.78 14.47 -6.84
C ASP A 75 -14.30 13.19 -6.14
N PRO A 76 -14.63 12.99 -4.84
CA PRO A 76 -14.30 11.78 -4.10
C PRO A 76 -14.88 10.49 -4.73
N GLU A 77 -16.08 10.56 -5.32
CA GLU A 77 -16.73 9.39 -5.93
C GLU A 77 -16.01 8.95 -7.20
N ILE A 78 -15.54 9.91 -8.01
CA ILE A 78 -14.73 9.60 -9.19
C ILE A 78 -13.46 8.84 -8.79
N LEU A 79 -12.83 9.22 -7.67
CA LEU A 79 -11.68 8.48 -7.15
C LEU A 79 -12.08 7.06 -6.73
N LEU A 80 -13.16 6.89 -5.96
CA LEU A 80 -13.63 5.56 -5.54
C LEU A 80 -13.94 4.66 -6.74
N ASP A 81 -14.61 5.18 -7.76
CA ASP A 81 -14.96 4.43 -8.97
C ASP A 81 -13.71 3.99 -9.75
N GLN A 82 -12.70 4.86 -9.87
CA GLN A 82 -11.42 4.48 -10.47
C GLN A 82 -10.72 3.37 -9.68
N LEU A 83 -10.73 3.44 -8.35
CA LEU A 83 -10.13 2.42 -7.49
C LEU A 83 -10.88 1.09 -7.56
N ARG A 84 -12.22 1.13 -7.61
CA ARG A 84 -13.08 -0.06 -7.80
C ARG A 84 -12.81 -0.71 -9.16
N ALA A 85 -12.72 0.07 -10.23
CA ALA A 85 -12.37 -0.44 -11.56
C ALA A 85 -10.98 -1.11 -11.60
N LEU A 86 -9.98 -0.54 -10.93
CA LEU A 86 -8.65 -1.16 -10.80
C LEU A 86 -8.68 -2.45 -9.98
N LYS A 87 -9.46 -2.50 -8.89
CA LYS A 87 -9.68 -3.72 -8.10
C LYS A 87 -10.29 -4.83 -8.97
N GLU A 88 -11.34 -4.50 -9.73
CA GLU A 88 -12.04 -5.44 -10.61
C GLU A 88 -11.15 -5.94 -11.73
N ALA A 89 -10.42 -5.04 -12.41
CA ALA A 89 -9.44 -5.42 -13.44
C ALA A 89 -8.38 -6.38 -12.88
N GLY A 90 -7.79 -6.07 -11.71
CA GLY A 90 -6.84 -6.98 -11.06
C GLY A 90 -7.45 -8.33 -10.67
N THR A 91 -8.72 -8.34 -10.26
CA THR A 91 -9.45 -9.58 -9.96
C THR A 91 -9.65 -10.43 -11.21
N ALA A 92 -10.01 -9.81 -12.34
CA ALA A 92 -10.12 -10.51 -13.62
C ALA A 92 -8.78 -11.11 -14.06
N TYR A 93 -7.68 -10.37 -13.95
CA TYR A 93 -6.34 -10.89 -14.25
C TYR A 93 -5.93 -12.04 -13.31
N PHE A 94 -6.26 -11.94 -12.02
CA PHE A 94 -6.01 -13.00 -11.05
C PHE A 94 -6.72 -14.32 -11.43
N MET A 95 -8.00 -14.23 -11.83
CA MET A 95 -8.78 -15.39 -12.30
C MET A 95 -8.22 -16.00 -13.58
N GLN A 96 -7.61 -15.19 -14.45
CA GLN A 96 -6.93 -15.63 -15.67
C GLN A 96 -5.53 -16.19 -15.41
N GLY A 97 -5.01 -16.04 -14.19
CA GLY A 97 -3.65 -16.47 -13.83
C GLY A 97 -2.54 -15.49 -14.20
N ASP A 98 -2.86 -14.28 -14.68
CA ASP A 98 -1.87 -13.24 -14.96
C ASP A 98 -1.49 -12.49 -13.66
N SER A 99 -0.58 -13.10 -12.90
CA SER A 99 -0.08 -12.58 -11.62
C SER A 99 0.53 -11.17 -11.76
N ARG A 100 1.17 -10.88 -12.90
CA ARG A 100 1.82 -9.60 -13.15
C ARG A 100 0.81 -8.47 -13.33
N LEU A 101 -0.16 -8.63 -14.23
CA LEU A 101 -1.18 -7.61 -14.49
C LEU A 101 -2.12 -7.42 -13.29
N CYS A 102 -2.40 -8.49 -12.57
CA CYS A 102 -3.07 -8.49 -11.29
C CYS A 102 -2.35 -7.57 -10.27
N SER A 103 -1.05 -7.81 -10.03
CA SER A 103 -0.23 -7.01 -9.11
C SER A 103 -0.13 -5.55 -9.55
N GLU A 104 0.02 -5.29 -10.85
CA GLU A 104 0.09 -3.94 -11.41
C GLU A 104 -1.19 -3.15 -11.14
N SER A 105 -2.36 -3.76 -11.38
CA SER A 105 -3.66 -3.13 -11.21
C SER A 105 -3.93 -2.77 -9.74
N TRP A 106 -3.74 -3.72 -8.82
CA TRP A 106 -3.97 -3.47 -7.39
C TRP A 106 -2.92 -2.54 -6.79
N SER A 107 -1.64 -2.66 -7.20
CA SER A 107 -0.59 -1.73 -6.74
C SER A 107 -0.87 -0.31 -7.21
N ARG A 108 -1.39 -0.14 -8.44
CA ARG A 108 -1.82 1.16 -8.95
C ARG A 108 -2.92 1.77 -8.09
N ALA A 109 -3.95 0.99 -7.73
CA ALA A 109 -4.99 1.47 -6.82
C ALA A 109 -4.41 1.92 -5.47
N CYS A 110 -3.54 1.10 -4.86
CA CYS A 110 -2.85 1.47 -3.62
C CYS A 110 -1.94 2.71 -3.76
N MET A 111 -1.36 2.96 -4.94
CA MET A 111 -0.59 4.18 -5.20
C MET A 111 -1.49 5.40 -5.30
N GLU A 112 -2.62 5.33 -6.00
CA GLU A 112 -3.57 6.46 -6.09
C GLU A 112 -4.14 6.81 -4.71
N ILE A 113 -4.44 5.83 -3.86
CA ILE A 113 -4.86 6.07 -2.47
C ILE A 113 -3.76 6.79 -1.67
N ARG A 114 -2.49 6.37 -1.82
CA ARG A 114 -1.36 7.04 -1.16
C ARG A 114 -1.12 8.46 -1.69
N ARG A 115 -1.35 8.71 -2.98
CA ARG A 115 -1.29 10.05 -3.57
C ARG A 115 -2.42 10.93 -3.05
N ALA A 116 -3.65 10.42 -3.03
CA ALA A 116 -4.80 11.09 -2.43
C ALA A 116 -4.51 11.52 -1.00
N ARG A 117 -3.94 10.61 -0.20
CA ARG A 117 -3.53 10.87 1.18
C ARG A 117 -2.43 11.93 1.33
N GLY A 118 -1.54 12.03 0.35
CA GLY A 118 -0.51 13.07 0.32
C GLY A 118 -1.01 14.43 -0.18
N GLY A 119 -2.23 14.51 -0.71
CA GLY A 119 -2.79 15.72 -1.30
C GLY A 119 -3.35 16.70 -0.28
N ALA A 120 -3.44 17.98 -0.67
CA ALA A 120 -3.95 19.06 0.19
C ALA A 120 -5.40 18.85 0.64
N MET A 121 -6.20 18.12 -0.14
CA MET A 121 -7.61 17.83 0.16
C MET A 121 -7.82 16.64 1.10
N TRP A 122 -6.76 15.90 1.47
CA TRP A 122 -6.92 14.67 2.25
C TRP A 122 -7.67 14.90 3.57
N ALA A 123 -7.37 15.98 4.29
CA ALA A 123 -8.02 16.25 5.57
C ALA A 123 -9.54 16.43 5.42
N THR A 124 -9.99 17.09 4.33
CA THR A 124 -11.41 17.24 4.01
C THR A 124 -12.01 15.90 3.61
N LEU A 125 -11.37 15.17 2.70
CA LEU A 125 -11.86 13.88 2.21
C LEU A 125 -11.97 12.83 3.33
N ALA A 126 -10.94 12.73 4.17
CA ALA A 126 -10.90 11.79 5.28
C ALA A 126 -11.92 12.11 6.39
N SER A 127 -12.45 13.35 6.41
CA SER A 127 -13.52 13.73 7.34
C SER A 127 -14.92 13.34 6.86
N GLU A 128 -15.08 13.02 5.57
CA GLU A 128 -16.35 12.55 5.01
C GLU A 128 -16.55 11.06 5.36
N PRO A 129 -17.53 10.70 6.22
CA PRO A 129 -17.59 9.37 6.80
C PRO A 129 -17.79 8.24 5.79
N ASP A 130 -18.66 8.43 4.80
CA ASP A 130 -18.97 7.41 3.81
C ASP A 130 -17.77 7.16 2.88
N PHE A 131 -17.14 8.24 2.40
CA PHE A 131 -15.92 8.14 1.60
C PHE A 131 -14.79 7.47 2.39
N ALA A 132 -14.55 7.89 3.64
CA ALA A 132 -13.49 7.34 4.48
C ALA A 132 -13.72 5.86 4.78
N ARG A 133 -14.97 5.45 5.04
CA ARG A 133 -15.35 4.03 5.24
C ARG A 133 -15.03 3.21 3.98
N ASP A 134 -15.57 3.62 2.84
CA ASP A 134 -15.46 2.89 1.58
C ASP A 134 -14.00 2.80 1.10
N LEU A 135 -13.24 3.89 1.24
CA LEU A 135 -11.82 3.93 0.93
C LEU A 135 -11.01 2.99 1.84
N THR A 136 -11.33 2.95 3.13
CA THR A 136 -10.64 2.10 4.11
C THR A 136 -10.87 0.63 3.83
N GLU A 137 -12.12 0.24 3.60
CA GLU A 137 -12.46 -1.12 3.21
C GLU A 137 -11.75 -1.51 1.90
N LEU A 138 -11.80 -0.63 0.89
CA LEU A 138 -11.20 -0.90 -0.41
C LEU A 138 -9.68 -1.08 -0.30
N TYR A 139 -9.02 -0.23 0.48
CA TYR A 139 -7.57 -0.33 0.72
C TYR A 139 -7.20 -1.61 1.47
N PHE A 140 -8.00 -2.00 2.47
CA PHE A 140 -7.83 -3.27 3.19
C PHE A 140 -7.90 -4.45 2.19
N VAL A 141 -8.95 -4.50 1.37
CA VAL A 141 -9.15 -5.56 0.37
C VAL A 141 -8.05 -5.59 -0.68
N LEU A 142 -7.60 -4.44 -1.19
CA LEU A 142 -6.52 -4.36 -2.18
C LEU A 142 -5.20 -4.94 -1.64
N ASN A 143 -4.85 -4.62 -0.40
CA ASN A 143 -3.64 -5.14 0.24
C ASN A 143 -3.75 -6.64 0.55
N LEU A 144 -4.92 -7.08 1.00
CA LEU A 144 -5.24 -8.49 1.12
C LEU A 144 -5.04 -9.24 -0.20
N ASN A 145 -5.55 -8.68 -1.29
CA ASN A 145 -5.42 -9.26 -2.63
C ASN A 145 -3.95 -9.33 -3.10
N LEU A 146 -3.17 -8.26 -2.91
CA LEU A 146 -1.73 -8.26 -3.20
C LEU A 146 -0.97 -9.35 -2.44
N SER A 147 -1.27 -9.55 -1.15
CA SER A 147 -0.71 -10.64 -0.35
C SER A 147 -1.10 -12.00 -0.93
N GLN A 148 -2.37 -12.22 -1.28
CA GLN A 148 -2.83 -13.49 -1.87
C GLN A 148 -2.12 -13.82 -3.19
N ASN A 149 -1.93 -12.83 -4.05
CA ASN A 149 -1.22 -13.03 -5.31
C ASN A 149 0.26 -13.38 -5.06
N THR A 150 0.88 -12.73 -4.09
CA THR A 150 2.26 -13.05 -3.69
C THR A 150 2.37 -14.45 -3.10
N ILE A 151 1.42 -14.87 -2.25
CA ILE A 151 1.37 -16.24 -1.70
C ILE A 151 1.21 -17.27 -2.82
N LYS A 152 0.37 -17.00 -3.83
CA LYS A 152 0.21 -17.88 -5.00
C LYS A 152 1.55 -18.04 -5.75
N ASP A 153 2.29 -16.95 -5.92
CA ASP A 153 3.61 -17.00 -6.54
C ASP A 153 4.61 -17.78 -5.67
N MET A 154 4.58 -17.62 -4.34
CA MET A 154 5.43 -18.38 -3.40
C MET A 154 5.15 -19.88 -3.46
N ASP A 155 3.87 -20.26 -3.47
CA ASP A 155 3.42 -21.66 -3.53
C ASP A 155 3.78 -22.32 -4.88
N GLY A 156 3.75 -21.55 -5.97
CA GLY A 156 4.26 -21.99 -7.28
C GLY A 156 5.79 -22.02 -7.39
N SER A 157 6.49 -21.27 -6.54
CA SER A 157 7.95 -21.13 -6.53
C SER A 157 8.64 -22.13 -5.60
N LEU A 158 8.00 -23.25 -5.26
CA LEU A 158 8.63 -24.33 -4.46
C LEU A 158 9.94 -24.84 -5.08
N ASN A 159 10.13 -24.66 -6.39
CA ASN A 159 11.37 -24.99 -7.11
C ASN A 159 12.45 -23.88 -7.07
N HIS A 160 12.13 -22.71 -6.52
CA HIS A 160 12.97 -21.51 -6.39
C HIS A 160 12.97 -20.98 -4.94
N PRO A 161 13.45 -21.78 -3.97
CA PRO A 161 13.40 -21.44 -2.55
C PRO A 161 14.13 -20.12 -2.21
N GLU A 162 15.07 -19.68 -3.05
CA GLU A 162 15.78 -18.42 -2.92
C GLU A 162 14.88 -17.16 -3.06
N LEU A 163 13.72 -17.29 -3.73
CA LEU A 163 12.79 -16.17 -3.93
C LEU A 163 11.80 -16.01 -2.77
N ALA A 164 11.59 -17.06 -1.98
CA ALA A 164 10.59 -17.10 -0.91
C ALA A 164 10.78 -15.98 0.13
N PRO A 165 12.01 -15.65 0.62
CA PRO A 165 12.17 -14.56 1.59
C PRO A 165 11.74 -13.19 1.05
N ARG A 166 12.05 -12.90 -0.22
CA ARG A 166 11.71 -11.61 -0.85
C ARG A 166 10.20 -11.49 -1.08
N GLN A 167 9.57 -12.57 -1.51
CA GLN A 167 8.12 -12.63 -1.68
C GLN A 167 7.41 -12.54 -0.32
N ALA A 168 7.92 -13.22 0.72
CA ALA A 168 7.40 -13.12 2.08
C ALA A 168 7.40 -11.68 2.58
N ILE A 169 8.49 -10.93 2.41
CA ILE A 169 8.56 -9.50 2.77
C ILE A 169 7.47 -8.70 2.06
N THR A 170 7.25 -8.97 0.77
CA THR A 170 6.25 -8.25 -0.03
C THR A 170 4.83 -8.56 0.45
N SER A 171 4.53 -9.83 0.72
CA SER A 171 3.23 -10.26 1.27
C SER A 171 2.99 -9.67 2.66
N LEU A 172 3.96 -9.77 3.58
CA LEU A 172 3.85 -9.24 4.94
C LEU A 172 3.72 -7.72 4.95
N LEU A 173 4.39 -7.00 4.04
CA LEU A 173 4.23 -5.55 3.90
C LEU A 173 2.80 -5.19 3.45
N ALA A 174 2.22 -5.95 2.52
CA ALA A 174 0.84 -5.76 2.12
C ALA A 174 -0.12 -6.01 3.30
N LEU A 175 0.05 -7.11 4.04
CA LEU A 175 -0.78 -7.41 5.22
C LEU A 175 -0.67 -6.32 6.30
N ARG A 176 0.55 -5.81 6.56
CA ARG A 176 0.76 -4.68 7.47
C ARG A 176 0.02 -3.43 7.01
N ASN A 177 0.05 -3.15 5.71
CA ASN A 177 -0.68 -2.01 5.13
C ASN A 177 -2.19 -2.20 5.22
N ALA A 178 -2.71 -3.42 5.07
CA ALA A 178 -4.12 -3.70 5.29
C ALA A 178 -4.53 -3.33 6.74
N PHE A 179 -3.68 -3.66 7.71
CA PHE A 179 -3.96 -3.43 9.13
C PHE A 179 -3.82 -1.96 9.56
N HIS A 180 -2.88 -1.19 8.98
CA HIS A 180 -2.47 0.13 9.50
C HIS A 180 -2.36 1.26 8.47
N GLY A 181 -2.63 1.01 7.19
CA GLY A 181 -2.14 1.92 6.16
C GLY A 181 -2.96 3.20 5.94
N LEU A 182 -4.08 3.38 6.64
CA LEU A 182 -4.96 4.56 6.49
C LEU A 182 -5.26 5.29 7.81
N ALA A 183 -4.20 5.64 8.54
CA ALA A 183 -4.26 6.50 9.73
C ALA A 183 -5.21 7.69 9.55
N GLY A 184 -6.24 7.75 10.40
CA GLY A 184 -7.28 8.78 10.44
C GLY A 184 -8.62 8.32 9.88
N CYS A 185 -8.67 7.27 9.05
CA CYS A 185 -9.91 6.74 8.49
C CYS A 185 -10.44 5.51 9.25
N GLU A 186 -9.65 4.92 10.15
CA GLU A 186 -10.00 3.67 10.86
C GLU A 186 -11.22 3.80 11.78
N MET A 187 -11.59 5.02 12.15
CA MET A 187 -12.78 5.25 12.97
C MET A 187 -14.10 5.01 12.21
N TYR A 188 -14.07 5.00 10.87
CA TYR A 188 -15.27 4.88 10.04
C TYR A 188 -15.54 3.47 9.54
N TRP A 189 -14.55 2.57 9.63
CA TRP A 189 -14.68 1.19 9.19
C TRP A 189 -13.80 0.25 10.02
N GLN A 190 -14.31 -0.94 10.29
CA GLN A 190 -13.58 -2.02 10.92
C GLN A 190 -13.79 -3.31 10.11
N PRO A 191 -12.75 -4.15 9.95
CA PRO A 191 -12.89 -5.42 9.27
C PRO A 191 -13.83 -6.34 10.06
N SER A 192 -14.67 -7.08 9.34
CA SER A 192 -15.41 -8.20 9.92
C SER A 192 -14.47 -9.32 10.40
N ASP A 193 -14.93 -10.17 11.29
CA ASP A 193 -14.18 -11.36 11.76
C ASP A 193 -13.71 -12.22 10.58
N ALA A 194 -14.55 -12.39 9.55
CA ALA A 194 -14.18 -13.13 8.34
C ALA A 194 -13.08 -12.44 7.52
N GLN A 195 -13.07 -11.11 7.45
CA GLN A 195 -11.99 -10.36 6.80
C GLN A 195 -10.69 -10.44 7.61
N MET A 196 -10.79 -10.45 8.94
CA MET A 196 -9.64 -10.55 9.82
C MET A 196 -9.04 -11.95 9.88
N ALA A 197 -9.88 -12.98 9.93
CA ALA A 197 -9.45 -14.37 9.76
C ALA A 197 -8.71 -14.57 8.44
N LYS A 198 -9.18 -13.97 7.33
CA LYS A 198 -8.47 -14.00 6.04
C LYS A 198 -7.10 -13.33 6.10
N LEU A 199 -6.97 -12.22 6.83
CA LEU A 199 -5.68 -11.55 7.03
C LEU A 199 -4.71 -12.47 7.78
N TRP A 200 -5.15 -13.02 8.91
CA TRP A 200 -4.35 -13.90 9.75
C TRP A 200 -3.97 -15.20 9.05
N PHE A 201 -4.91 -15.83 8.35
CA PHE A 201 -4.66 -16.99 7.51
C PHE A 201 -3.57 -16.72 6.45
N ARG A 202 -3.63 -15.57 5.76
CA ARG A 202 -2.61 -15.19 4.77
C ARG A 202 -1.26 -14.88 5.40
N LYS A 203 -1.25 -14.28 6.59
CA LYS A 203 -0.03 -14.07 7.38
C LYS A 203 0.59 -15.43 7.73
N SER A 204 -0.20 -16.36 8.25
CA SER A 204 0.22 -17.72 8.57
C SER A 204 0.82 -18.45 7.37
N LYS A 205 0.09 -18.49 6.24
CA LYS A 205 0.61 -19.09 4.99
C LYS A 205 1.92 -18.47 4.54
N THR A 206 2.05 -17.14 4.63
CA THR A 206 3.27 -16.44 4.25
C THR A 206 4.45 -16.90 5.12
N HIS A 207 4.28 -16.93 6.44
CA HIS A 207 5.32 -17.38 7.37
C HIS A 207 5.68 -18.85 7.14
N ARG A 208 4.68 -19.73 6.98
CA ARG A 208 4.92 -21.17 6.69
C ARG A 208 5.74 -21.33 5.42
N LEU A 209 5.36 -20.67 4.33
CA LEU A 209 6.08 -20.75 3.05
C LEU A 209 7.49 -20.13 3.10
N SER A 210 7.79 -19.30 4.11
CA SER A 210 9.14 -18.83 4.42
C SER A 210 9.87 -19.63 5.50
N ASN A 211 9.34 -20.78 5.92
CA ASN A 211 9.87 -21.65 6.98
C ASN A 211 9.93 -21.00 8.38
N ASP A 212 9.06 -20.03 8.64
CA ASP A 212 8.93 -19.35 9.93
C ASP A 212 7.74 -19.93 10.70
N TYR A 213 7.90 -21.14 11.22
CA TYR A 213 6.77 -21.92 11.73
C TYR A 213 6.19 -21.40 13.04
N ALA A 214 6.98 -20.70 13.86
CA ALA A 214 6.50 -20.11 15.11
C ALA A 214 5.46 -19.01 14.84
N ASP A 215 5.82 -18.03 14.00
CA ASP A 215 4.92 -16.95 13.60
C ASP A 215 3.76 -17.47 12.74
N ALA A 216 3.97 -18.54 11.96
CA ALA A 216 2.91 -19.20 11.21
C ALA A 216 1.85 -19.79 12.14
N PHE A 217 2.27 -20.45 13.23
CA PHE A 217 1.39 -21.05 14.20
C PHE A 217 0.61 -20.00 15.00
N GLU A 218 1.27 -18.96 15.50
CA GLU A 218 0.59 -17.85 16.19
C GLU A 218 -0.49 -17.22 15.29
N ALA A 219 -0.15 -16.97 14.02
CA ALA A 219 -1.10 -16.36 13.09
C ALA A 219 -2.28 -17.29 12.75
N ILE A 220 -2.12 -18.62 12.69
CA ILE A 220 -3.25 -19.52 12.40
C ILE A 220 -4.18 -19.67 13.60
N GLU A 221 -3.66 -19.63 14.83
CA GLU A 221 -4.49 -19.61 16.04
C GLU A 221 -5.38 -18.37 16.08
N LEU A 222 -4.82 -17.19 15.74
CA LEU A 222 -5.62 -15.96 15.64
C LEU A 222 -6.71 -16.02 14.54
N ALA A 223 -6.48 -16.78 13.47
CA ALA A 223 -7.48 -16.98 12.43
C ALA A 223 -8.60 -17.94 12.90
N GLU A 224 -8.22 -19.01 13.62
CA GLU A 224 -9.14 -19.99 14.20
C GLU A 224 -10.02 -19.39 15.30
N ASP A 225 -9.47 -18.53 16.16
CA ASP A 225 -10.24 -17.83 17.20
C ASP A 225 -11.42 -17.03 16.61
N LEU A 226 -11.25 -16.53 15.39
CA LEU A 226 -12.28 -15.77 14.67
C LEU A 226 -13.25 -16.67 13.88
N LEU A 227 -12.75 -17.79 13.34
CA LEU A 227 -13.52 -18.73 12.52
C LEU A 227 -13.13 -20.20 12.86
N PRO A 228 -13.59 -20.75 13.99
CA PRO A 228 -13.10 -22.03 14.50
C PRO A 228 -13.48 -23.23 13.62
N ASP A 229 -14.63 -23.16 12.96
CA ASP A 229 -15.17 -24.25 12.12
C ASP A 229 -14.76 -24.13 10.64
N ASP A 230 -13.89 -23.19 10.28
CA ASP A 230 -13.45 -23.04 8.88
C ASP A 230 -12.49 -24.18 8.50
N PRO A 231 -12.86 -25.05 7.53
CA PRO A 231 -12.08 -26.24 7.21
C PRO A 231 -10.70 -25.90 6.62
N VAL A 232 -10.55 -24.75 5.97
CA VAL A 232 -9.28 -24.34 5.34
C VAL A 232 -8.29 -23.88 6.39
N ILE A 233 -8.77 -23.19 7.44
CA ILE A 233 -7.95 -22.80 8.59
C ILE A 233 -7.49 -24.05 9.36
N GLN A 234 -8.40 -25.00 9.60
CA GLN A 234 -8.08 -26.25 10.29
C GLN A 234 -7.05 -27.09 9.55
N GLU A 235 -7.20 -27.24 8.23
CA GLU A 235 -6.24 -27.95 7.39
C GLU A 235 -4.83 -27.32 7.46
N GLU A 236 -4.76 -25.99 7.32
CA GLU A 236 -3.49 -25.27 7.39
C GLU A 236 -2.83 -25.40 8.78
N LYS A 237 -3.61 -25.34 9.87
CA LYS A 237 -3.11 -25.55 11.24
C LYS A 237 -2.54 -26.95 11.42
N GLN A 238 -3.19 -27.97 10.86
CA GLN A 238 -2.69 -29.35 10.89
C GLN A 238 -1.37 -29.49 10.14
N ILE A 239 -1.24 -28.87 8.96
CA ILE A 239 0.01 -28.86 8.19
C ILE A 239 1.15 -28.26 9.02
N ILE A 240 0.94 -27.09 9.64
CA ILE A 240 1.96 -26.42 10.47
C ILE A 240 2.34 -27.29 11.67
N THR A 241 1.35 -27.85 12.36
CA THR A 241 1.57 -28.71 13.53
C THR A 241 2.39 -29.94 13.19
N ALA A 242 2.12 -30.59 12.05
CA ALA A 242 2.85 -31.76 11.58
C ALA A 242 4.30 -31.46 11.18
N ILE A 243 4.60 -30.22 10.75
CA ILE A 243 5.97 -29.79 10.44
C ILE A 243 6.76 -29.51 11.74
N MET A 244 6.08 -29.03 12.78
CA MET A 244 6.70 -28.68 14.06
C MET A 244 6.91 -29.87 15.01
N SER A 245 6.24 -31.01 14.78
CA SER A 245 6.37 -32.25 15.56
C SER A 245 7.63 -33.05 15.21
#